data_AF-A0A7C5Z9H3-F1
#
_entry.id   AF-A0A7C5Z9H3-F1
#
_cell.length_a   1.000
_cell.length_b   1.000
_cell.length_c   1.000
_cell.angle_alpha   90.00
_cell.angle_beta   90.00
_cell.angle_gamma   90.00
#
_symmetry.space_group_name_H-M   'P 1'
#
loop_
_entity.id
_entity.type
_entity.pdbx_description
1 polymer ?
#
loop_
_entity_poly.entity_id
_entity_poly.type
_entity_poly.pdbx_seq_one_letter_code
_entity_poly.pdbx_strand_id
1 'polypeptide(L)'
;METEQLKKMVADLDAAVPRDDARVQFSVYGGGPDESKVVANQAGYLRLGIEFLRAAFAPPSPKSPDMIDVDLSYLAAQGSIIRFDWFERREDLAERKSRGAASKVVAAVVAGVCIVGLILAFIGLGTVVGWLSR
;
A
#
# COMPACT_ATOMS: atom_id res chain seq x y z
N MET A 1 23.05 14.51 -7.04
CA MET A 1 23.81 13.63 -6.13
C MET A 1 24.35 12.50 -6.98
N GLU A 2 25.64 12.18 -6.87
CA GLU A 2 26.23 11.11 -7.69
C GLU A 2 25.83 9.73 -7.15
N THR A 3 25.54 8.78 -8.05
CA THR A 3 25.08 7.42 -7.71
C THR A 3 26.05 6.71 -6.75
N GLU A 4 27.35 6.92 -6.91
CA GLU A 4 28.37 6.34 -6.03
C GLU A 4 28.33 6.93 -4.62
N GLN A 5 28.02 8.22 -4.49
CA GLN A 5 27.82 8.85 -3.18
C GLN A 5 26.61 8.24 -2.46
N LEU A 6 25.52 7.98 -3.20
CA LEU A 6 24.32 7.35 -2.64
C LEU A 6 24.58 5.90 -2.21
N LYS A 7 25.27 5.11 -3.04
CA LYS A 7 25.70 3.75 -2.67
C LYS A 7 26.53 3.75 -1.39
N LYS A 8 27.46 4.70 -1.25
CA LYS A 8 28.25 4.87 -0.03
C LYS A 8 27.37 5.16 1.18
N MET A 9 26.42 6.09 1.07
CA MET A 9 25.49 6.39 2.18
C MET A 9 24.69 5.17 2.60
N VAL A 10 24.22 4.35 1.65
CA VAL A 10 23.50 3.11 1.95
C VAL A 10 24.40 2.10 2.67
N ALA A 11 25.67 1.98 2.26
CA ALA A 11 26.64 1.12 2.93
C ALA A 11 26.95 1.61 4.35
N ASP A 12 27.09 2.93 4.55
CA ASP A 12 27.32 3.53 5.87
C ASP A 12 26.12 3.27 6.80
N LEU A 13 24.88 3.38 6.29
CA LEU A 13 23.66 3.04 7.01
C LEU A 13 23.60 1.55 7.39
N ASP A 14 23.94 0.65 6.46
CA ASP A 14 23.96 -0.79 6.71
C ASP A 14 24.97 -1.16 7.81
N ALA A 15 26.12 -0.50 7.84
CA ALA A 15 27.14 -0.68 8.88
C ALA A 15 26.70 -0.10 10.26
N ALA A 16 25.94 0.99 10.26
CA ALA A 16 25.53 1.69 11.47
C ALA A 16 24.33 1.04 12.19
N VAL A 17 23.49 0.28 11.49
CA VAL A 17 22.28 -0.33 12.05
C VAL A 17 22.50 -1.84 12.22
N PRO A 18 22.64 -2.37 13.44
CA PRO A 18 22.80 -3.81 13.66
C PRO A 18 21.63 -4.63 13.13
N ARG A 19 21.91 -5.87 12.72
CA ARG A 19 20.87 -6.86 12.36
C ARG A 19 20.21 -7.47 13.58
N ASP A 20 20.93 -7.49 14.70
CA ASP A 20 20.45 -8.09 15.95
C ASP A 20 19.18 -7.38 16.43
N ASP A 21 18.25 -8.17 16.96
CA ASP A 21 16.92 -7.73 17.42
C ASP A 21 16.03 -7.04 16.38
N ALA A 22 16.44 -6.90 15.13
CA ALA A 22 15.57 -6.39 14.07
C ALA A 22 14.44 -7.40 13.79
N ARG A 23 13.19 -6.93 13.90
CA ARG A 23 11.99 -7.78 13.70
C ARG A 23 10.94 -7.02 12.90
N VAL A 24 10.42 -7.68 11.88
CA VAL A 24 9.35 -7.19 11.02
C VAL A 24 8.31 -8.29 10.88
N GLN A 25 7.04 -7.93 11.03
CA GLN A 25 5.91 -8.78 10.77
C GLN A 25 5.10 -8.22 9.60
N PHE A 26 4.98 -9.02 8.55
CA PHE A 26 4.07 -8.75 7.43
C PHE A 26 2.79 -9.56 7.63
N SER A 27 1.65 -8.88 7.67
CA SER A 27 0.35 -9.53 7.90
C SER A 27 -0.78 -8.90 7.10
N VAL A 28 -1.79 -9.70 6.81
CA VAL A 28 -3.08 -9.27 6.26
C VAL A 28 -4.07 -9.23 7.43
N TYR A 29 -4.87 -8.16 7.53
CA TYR A 29 -5.93 -8.02 8.54
C TYR A 29 -7.34 -8.22 7.98
N GLY A 30 -7.46 -8.45 6.67
CA GLY A 30 -8.70 -8.79 5.97
C GLY A 30 -8.47 -9.72 4.77
N GLY A 31 -9.29 -9.63 3.73
CA GLY A 31 -9.22 -10.43 2.49
C GLY A 31 -8.87 -9.64 1.22
N GLY A 32 -8.81 -8.32 1.31
CA GLY A 32 -8.51 -7.42 0.19
C GLY A 32 -7.01 -7.19 -0.04
N PRO A 33 -6.60 -6.81 -1.27
CA PRO A 33 -5.20 -6.55 -1.62
C PRO A 33 -4.60 -5.31 -0.92
N ASP A 34 -5.44 -4.43 -0.37
CA ASP A 34 -5.08 -3.26 0.42
C ASP A 34 -5.19 -3.49 1.94
N GLU A 35 -5.57 -4.68 2.37
CA GLU A 35 -5.76 -5.02 3.79
C GLU A 35 -4.52 -5.68 4.40
N SER A 36 -3.34 -5.15 4.05
CA SER A 36 -2.04 -5.59 4.56
C SER A 36 -1.40 -4.54 5.47
N LYS A 37 -0.59 -4.99 6.43
CA LYS A 37 0.14 -4.14 7.38
C LYS A 37 1.55 -4.65 7.63
N VAL A 38 2.42 -3.71 7.93
CA VAL A 38 3.81 -3.93 8.38
C VAL A 38 3.92 -3.46 9.82
N VAL A 39 4.30 -4.37 10.72
CA VAL A 39 4.57 -4.05 12.13
C VAL A 39 6.04 -4.38 12.40
N ALA A 40 6.81 -3.42 12.89
CA ALA A 40 8.21 -3.64 13.20
C ALA A 40 8.63 -2.85 14.44
N ASN A 41 9.69 -3.29 15.09
CA ASN A 41 10.40 -2.42 16.04
C ASN A 41 11.27 -1.41 15.27
N GLN A 42 11.87 -0.45 15.98
CA GLN A 42 12.69 0.59 15.36
C GLN A 42 13.82 0.01 14.49
N ALA A 43 14.56 -0.98 15.00
CA ALA A 43 15.62 -1.65 14.26
C ALA A 43 15.07 -2.36 13.00
N GLY A 44 13.92 -3.02 13.11
CA GLY A 44 13.22 -3.67 11.99
C GLY A 44 12.84 -2.70 10.89
N TYR A 45 12.28 -1.53 11.21
CA TYR A 45 11.98 -0.50 10.21
C TYR A 45 13.24 0.03 9.52
N LEU A 46 14.31 0.29 10.28
CA LEU A 46 15.56 0.77 9.72
C LEU A 46 16.18 -0.27 8.77
N ARG A 47 16.29 -1.53 9.21
CA ARG A 47 16.85 -2.60 8.39
C ARG A 47 16.00 -2.89 7.15
N LEU A 48 14.67 -2.90 7.28
CA LEU A 48 13.78 -3.07 6.12
C LEU A 48 14.00 -1.96 5.08
N GLY A 49 14.10 -0.71 5.52
CA GLY A 49 14.41 0.42 4.64
C GLY A 49 15.77 0.26 3.95
N ILE A 50 16.80 -0.16 4.70
CA ILE A 50 18.14 -0.41 4.15
C ILE A 50 18.10 -1.51 3.09
N GLU A 51 17.38 -2.62 3.31
CA GLU A 51 17.27 -3.68 2.29
C GLU A 51 16.60 -3.18 1.01
N PHE A 52 15.58 -2.33 1.10
CA PHE A 52 15.00 -1.70 -0.10
C PHE A 52 15.96 -0.74 -0.80
N LEU A 53 16.75 0.03 -0.06
CA LEU A 53 17.77 0.90 -0.66
C LEU A 53 18.87 0.09 -1.34
N ARG A 54 19.28 -1.05 -0.76
CA ARG A 54 20.25 -1.96 -1.37
C ARG A 54 19.69 -2.61 -2.63
N ALA A 55 18.40 -2.99 -2.61
CA ALA A 55 17.70 -3.55 -3.76
C ALA A 55 17.76 -2.64 -5.00
N ALA A 56 17.74 -1.31 -4.81
CA ALA A 56 17.87 -0.34 -5.90
C ALA A 56 19.19 -0.44 -6.67
N PHE A 57 20.26 -0.95 -6.05
CA PHE A 57 21.59 -1.12 -6.67
C PHE A 57 21.99 -2.57 -6.91
N ALA A 58 21.14 -3.52 -6.51
CA ALA A 58 21.42 -4.94 -6.67
C ALA A 58 21.52 -5.30 -8.17
N PRO A 59 22.45 -6.19 -8.53
CA PRO A 59 22.45 -6.79 -9.86
C PRO A 59 21.25 -7.75 -10.01
N PRO A 60 20.82 -8.04 -11.24
CA PRO A 60 19.86 -9.10 -11.50
C PRO A 60 20.31 -10.45 -10.92
N SER A 61 19.35 -11.24 -10.46
CA SER A 61 19.61 -12.58 -9.95
C SER A 61 20.14 -13.48 -11.08
N PRO A 62 21.13 -14.35 -10.82
CA PRO A 62 21.57 -15.34 -11.80
C PRO A 62 20.48 -16.33 -12.21
N LYS A 63 19.44 -16.48 -11.37
CA LYS A 63 18.33 -17.41 -11.61
C LYS A 63 17.27 -16.85 -12.56
N SER A 64 17.09 -15.54 -12.57
CA SER A 64 16.12 -14.84 -13.41
C SER A 64 16.55 -13.38 -13.60
N PRO A 65 16.67 -12.88 -14.85
CA PRO A 65 17.13 -11.52 -15.13
C PRO A 65 16.16 -10.43 -14.62
N ASP A 66 14.90 -10.77 -14.37
CA ASP A 66 13.89 -9.83 -13.86
C ASP A 66 13.87 -9.77 -12.32
N MET A 67 14.55 -10.70 -11.65
CA MET A 67 14.57 -10.78 -10.20
C MET A 67 15.79 -10.07 -9.63
N ILE A 68 15.64 -9.50 -8.44
CA ILE A 68 16.74 -9.06 -7.58
C ILE A 68 16.70 -9.82 -6.26
N ASP A 69 17.87 -10.27 -5.81
CA ASP A 69 18.00 -11.02 -4.57
C ASP A 69 18.04 -10.06 -3.38
N VAL A 70 16.97 -10.04 -2.58
CA VAL A 70 16.85 -9.27 -1.34
C VAL A 70 16.65 -10.25 -0.18
N ASP A 71 17.54 -10.20 0.80
CA ASP A 71 17.44 -11.05 1.99
C ASP A 71 16.60 -10.37 3.07
N LEU A 72 15.34 -10.78 3.19
CA LEU A 72 14.45 -10.38 4.29
C LEU A 72 14.27 -11.50 5.33
N SER A 73 14.93 -12.64 5.16
CA SER A 73 14.69 -13.84 5.98
C SER A 73 15.03 -13.61 7.45
N TYR A 74 16.09 -12.85 7.72
CA TYR A 74 16.52 -12.50 9.08
C TYR A 74 15.61 -11.47 9.76
N LEU A 75 14.81 -10.71 8.98
CA LEU A 75 13.89 -9.69 9.50
C LEU A 75 12.51 -10.27 9.82
N ALA A 76 12.09 -11.31 9.09
CA ALA A 76 10.76 -11.88 9.23
C ALA A 76 10.56 -12.51 10.62
N ALA A 77 9.70 -11.91 11.43
CA ALA A 77 9.23 -12.51 12.68
C ALA A 77 8.41 -13.77 12.40
N GLN A 78 8.42 -14.73 13.34
CA GLN A 78 7.72 -16.02 13.20
C GLN A 78 6.22 -15.90 12.89
N GLY A 79 5.58 -14.78 13.27
CA GLY A 79 4.17 -14.51 12.98
C GLY A 79 3.88 -13.87 11.60
N SER A 80 4.87 -13.75 10.72
CA SER A 80 4.66 -13.19 9.37
C SER A 80 3.89 -14.19 8.51
N ILE A 81 2.70 -13.79 8.08
CA ILE A 81 1.85 -14.60 7.19
C ILE A 81 2.05 -14.25 5.72
N ILE A 82 2.65 -13.08 5.44
CA ILE A 82 3.07 -12.69 4.09
C ILE A 82 4.56 -12.96 3.96
N ARG A 83 4.95 -13.57 2.84
CA ARG A 83 6.34 -13.70 2.40
C ARG A 83 6.44 -13.10 1.01
N PHE A 84 7.56 -12.42 0.75
CA PHE A 84 7.89 -11.93 -0.59
C PHE A 84 8.74 -13.00 -1.26
N ASP A 85 8.21 -13.60 -2.32
CA ASP A 85 8.89 -14.67 -3.03
C ASP A 85 10.05 -14.14 -3.89
N TRP A 86 9.88 -12.96 -4.48
CA TRP A 86 10.93 -12.25 -5.20
C TRP A 86 10.69 -10.74 -5.19
N PHE A 87 11.74 -10.01 -5.58
CA PHE A 87 11.69 -8.58 -5.86
C PHE A 87 12.09 -8.36 -7.31
N GLU A 88 11.55 -7.31 -7.91
CA GLU A 88 11.81 -6.93 -9.31
C GLU A 88 12.03 -5.42 -9.36
N ARG A 89 13.05 -4.99 -10.13
CA ARG A 89 13.32 -3.58 -10.40
C ARG A 89 12.94 -3.29 -11.84
N ARG A 90 11.99 -2.38 -12.03
CA ARG A 90 11.50 -1.95 -13.33
C ARG A 90 11.43 -0.44 -13.41
N GLU A 91 11.97 0.11 -14.50
CA GLU A 91 11.98 1.55 -14.78
C GLU A 91 10.76 2.00 -15.61
N ASP A 92 9.96 1.05 -16.11
CA ASP A 92 8.82 1.26 -16.99
C ASP A 92 7.46 1.08 -16.27
N LEU A 93 7.45 1.16 -14.94
CA LEU A 93 6.20 1.09 -14.17
C LEU A 93 5.33 2.33 -14.44
N ALA A 94 4.15 2.10 -15.02
CA ALA A 94 3.17 3.16 -15.24
C ALA A 94 2.61 3.70 -13.92
N GLU A 95 2.43 5.02 -13.85
CA GLU A 95 1.81 5.66 -12.70
C GLU A 95 0.36 5.17 -12.52
N ARG A 96 0.07 4.55 -11.38
CA ARG A 96 -1.29 4.09 -11.08
C ARG A 96 -2.16 5.31 -10.78
N LYS A 97 -3.03 5.70 -11.72
CA LYS A 97 -4.06 6.75 -11.48
C LYS A 97 -4.81 6.43 -10.18
N SER A 98 -4.84 7.41 -9.26
CA SER A 98 -5.35 7.18 -7.92
C SER A 98 -6.82 6.73 -7.94
N ARG A 99 -7.14 5.74 -7.08
CA ARG A 99 -8.48 5.15 -6.93
C ARG A 99 -9.54 6.16 -6.44
N GLY A 100 -9.13 7.37 -6.04
CA GLY A 100 -10.01 8.40 -5.46
C GLY A 100 -11.03 8.98 -6.43
N ALA A 101 -10.83 8.86 -7.76
CA ALA A 101 -11.81 9.34 -8.73
C ALA A 101 -13.07 8.45 -8.77
N ALA A 102 -12.91 7.13 -8.67
CA ALA A 102 -14.03 6.19 -8.76
C ALA A 102 -14.96 6.27 -7.55
N SER A 103 -14.43 6.43 -6.33
CA SER A 103 -15.30 6.52 -5.14
C SER A 103 -16.11 7.82 -5.08
N LYS A 104 -15.56 8.93 -5.60
CA LYS A 104 -16.27 10.20 -5.71
C LYS A 104 -17.45 10.14 -6.69
N VAL A 105 -17.30 9.42 -7.79
CA VAL A 105 -18.40 9.22 -8.77
C VAL A 105 -19.53 8.39 -8.16
N VAL A 106 -19.20 7.28 -7.49
CA VAL A 106 -20.21 6.45 -6.81
C VAL A 106 -20.95 7.25 -5.73
N ALA A 107 -20.22 8.01 -4.91
CA ALA A 107 -20.84 8.88 -3.90
C ALA A 107 -21.77 9.93 -4.51
N ALA A 108 -21.38 10.55 -5.62
CA ALA A 108 -22.21 11.54 -6.32
C ALA A 108 -23.50 10.93 -6.90
N VAL A 109 -23.42 9.72 -7.47
CA VAL A 109 -24.60 9.02 -8.01
C VAL A 109 -25.57 8.65 -6.89
N VAL A 110 -25.08 8.10 -5.78
CA VAL A 110 -25.92 7.75 -4.63
C VAL A 110 -26.59 8.98 -4.04
N ALA A 111 -25.86 10.08 -3.86
CA ALA A 111 -26.41 11.34 -3.38
C ALA A 111 -27.51 11.86 -4.31
N GLY A 112 -27.31 11.81 -5.64
CA GLY A 112 -28.30 12.20 -6.62
C GLY A 112 -29.60 11.39 -6.53
N VAL A 113 -29.50 10.07 -6.39
CA VAL A 113 -30.67 9.18 -6.24
C VAL A 113 -31.43 9.50 -4.94
N CYS A 114 -30.73 9.73 -3.82
CA CYS A 114 -31.36 10.10 -2.57
C CYS A 114 -32.12 11.43 -2.66
N ILE A 115 -31.53 12.44 -3.32
CA ILE A 115 -32.17 13.75 -3.50
C ILE A 115 -33.45 13.62 -4.34
N VAL A 116 -33.40 12.90 -5.46
CA VAL A 116 -34.58 12.67 -6.32
C VAL A 116 -35.67 11.92 -5.55
N GLY A 117 -35.30 10.88 -4.79
CA GLY A 117 -36.24 10.14 -3.95
C GLY A 117 -36.94 11.02 -2.90
N LEU A 118 -36.19 11.91 -2.24
CA LEU A 118 -36.77 12.85 -1.28
C LEU A 118 -37.74 13.83 -1.94
N ILE A 119 -37.42 14.38 -3.11
CA ILE A 119 -38.30 15.29 -3.85
C ILE A 119 -39.62 14.58 -4.19
N LEU A 120 -39.56 13.36 -4.71
CA LEU A 120 -40.75 12.57 -5.04
C LEU A 120 -41.59 12.26 -3.78
N ALA A 121 -40.95 11.97 -2.65
CA ALA A 121 -41.65 11.75 -1.39
C ALA A 121 -42.39 13.01 -0.92
N PHE A 122 -41.77 14.19 -1.02
CA PHE A 122 -42.42 15.47 -0.69
C PHE A 122 -43.60 15.79 -1.63
N ILE A 123 -43.46 15.54 -2.94
CA ILE A 123 -44.56 15.73 -3.89
C ILE A 123 -45.72 14.77 -3.57
N GLY A 124 -45.41 13.50 -3.30
CA GLY A 124 -46.41 12.51 -2.90
C GLY A 124 -47.14 12.90 -1.61
N LEU A 125 -46.40 13.32 -0.58
CA LEU A 125 -46.97 13.78 0.68
C LEU A 125 -47.87 15.00 0.49
N GLY A 126 -47.42 16.00 -0.27
CA GLY A 126 -48.22 17.20 -0.56
C GLY A 126 -49.50 16.87 -1.33
N THR A 127 -49.45 15.89 -2.24
CA THR A 127 -50.63 15.41 -2.97
C THR A 127 -51.64 14.76 -2.04
N VAL A 128 -51.19 13.88 -1.13
CA VAL A 128 -52.06 13.20 -0.14
C VAL A 128 -52.67 14.18 0.85
N VAL A 129 -51.87 15.12 1.39
CA VAL A 129 -52.37 16.15 2.31
C VAL A 129 -53.39 17.04 1.61
N GLY A 130 -53.14 17.43 0.37
CA GLY A 130 -54.08 18.23 -0.44
C GLY A 130 -55.41 17.52 -0.70
N TRP A 131 -55.42 16.19 -0.79
CA TRP A 131 -56.64 15.39 -0.87
C TRP A 131 -57.39 15.35 0.46
N LEU A 132 -56.69 15.23 1.59
CA LEU A 132 -57.30 15.19 2.92
C LEU A 132 -57.85 16.54 3.40
N SER A 133 -57.33 17.64 2.85
CA SER A 133 -57.77 19.01 3.19
C SER A 133 -58.92 19.54 2.35
N ARG A 134 -59.41 18.77 1.36
CA ARG A 134 -60.58 19.09 0.53
C ARG A 134 -61.78 18.27 0.98
#